data_AF-G4CWF4-F1
#
_entry.id   AF-G4CWF4-F1
#
_cell.length_a   1.000
_cell.length_b   1.000
_cell.length_c   1.000
_cell.angle_alpha   90.00
_cell.angle_beta   90.00
_cell.angle_gamma   90.00
#
_symmetry.space_group_name_H-M   'P 1'
#
loop_
_entity.id
_entity.type
_entity.pdbx_description
1 polymer ?
#
loop_
_entity_poly.entity_id
_entity_poly.type
_entity_poly.pdbx_seq_one_letter_code
_entity_poly.pdbx_strand_id
1 'polypeptide(L)'
;MTNTSTNAGTALKRTVALTAAAGLAVMGTIAEEAHAAPTGTPGAHAEKAPTQQTKKAPTKQAKRATPYTTQFAQSRAHLNVRSGRGTAYKRHGLIHPGDRLLIVGKDVQGWTPVNYRGKTSWVATRYINKVTRPVGIFAQRGDHNARTKAVQRDLSTLSYFPGKWVGLPYGPSTTNAVKVFQKANALKQTGVTDAVTMSLLRSKASYKRAAEAEKAAQKKAAAPEPTQRHSEESSRTSRSSERSDRSAADVSTSGVAGSCGASFYTDSQTASGEPFSSSAMTAASKTYSFGTRLKVTNRANGRSTVVRINDRGPYVSGRCLDLTPAAFNQISSPSAGVADVTYEKVS
;
A
#
# COMPACT_ATOMS: atom_id res chain seq x y z
N MET A 1 27.67 23.75 -51.33
CA MET A 1 28.92 22.99 -51.09
C MET A 1 28.59 21.84 -50.16
N THR A 2 28.52 20.65 -50.74
CA THR A 2 28.28 19.37 -50.08
C THR A 2 29.51 18.94 -49.30
N ASN A 3 29.34 18.39 -48.10
CA ASN A 3 30.28 17.39 -47.62
C ASN A 3 29.57 16.27 -46.85
N THR A 4 29.70 15.10 -47.45
CA THR A 4 29.23 13.78 -47.04
C THR A 4 30.34 13.13 -46.22
N SER A 5 30.02 12.44 -45.12
CA SER A 5 30.93 11.40 -44.62
C SER A 5 30.14 10.31 -43.89
N THR A 6 30.29 9.11 -44.43
CA THR A 6 29.65 7.83 -44.08
C THR A 6 30.59 7.01 -43.18
N ASN A 7 30.04 6.25 -42.24
CA ASN A 7 30.42 4.87 -41.85
C ASN A 7 29.67 4.51 -40.54
N ALA A 8 28.71 3.56 -40.54
CA ALA A 8 28.90 2.10 -40.41
C ALA A 8 29.64 1.74 -39.10
N GLY A 9 29.17 0.91 -38.17
CA GLY A 9 28.11 -0.08 -38.12
C GLY A 9 28.65 -1.22 -37.24
N THR A 10 28.08 -1.51 -36.07
CA THR A 10 28.36 -2.78 -35.35
C THR A 10 27.22 -3.13 -34.39
N ALA A 11 26.48 -4.18 -34.74
CA ALA A 11 25.56 -4.87 -33.85
C ALA A 11 26.29 -6.07 -33.22
N LEU A 12 26.19 -6.26 -31.91
CA LEU A 12 26.54 -7.53 -31.27
C LEU A 12 25.30 -8.14 -30.62
N LYS A 13 24.79 -9.19 -31.28
CA LYS A 13 23.94 -10.22 -30.69
C LYS A 13 24.82 -11.13 -29.83
N ARG A 14 24.36 -11.50 -28.64
CA ARG A 14 24.89 -12.67 -27.92
C ARG A 14 23.75 -13.64 -27.65
N THR A 15 23.65 -14.62 -28.55
CA THR A 15 22.98 -15.91 -28.33
C THR A 15 24.06 -16.89 -27.91
N VAL A 16 23.88 -17.61 -26.82
CA VAL A 16 24.60 -18.85 -26.54
C VAL A 16 23.58 -19.87 -26.07
N ALA A 17 23.41 -20.90 -26.90
CA ALA A 17 22.81 -22.18 -26.56
C ALA A 17 23.85 -23.25 -26.90
N LEU A 18 24.06 -24.22 -26.01
CA LEU A 18 24.61 -25.56 -26.28
C LEU A 18 24.27 -26.40 -25.03
N THR A 19 23.21 -27.20 -25.10
CA THR A 19 23.15 -28.67 -25.36
C THR A 19 23.47 -29.55 -24.16
N ALA A 20 22.55 -30.50 -23.98
CA ALA A 20 22.49 -31.57 -23.00
C ALA A 20 23.51 -32.70 -23.25
N ALA A 21 23.77 -33.48 -22.20
CA ALA A 21 24.03 -34.93 -22.30
C ALA A 21 23.61 -35.61 -20.99
N ALA A 22 23.11 -36.84 -21.14
CA ALA A 22 22.38 -37.65 -20.16
C ALA A 22 23.24 -38.75 -19.50
N GLY A 23 22.63 -39.45 -18.53
CA GLY A 23 23.05 -40.74 -17.96
C GLY A 23 23.23 -40.69 -16.43
N LEU A 24 22.81 -41.64 -15.59
CA LEU A 24 22.11 -42.91 -15.76
C LEU A 24 21.61 -43.33 -14.34
N ALA A 25 20.57 -44.17 -14.27
CA ALA A 25 19.84 -44.59 -13.08
C ALA A 25 20.50 -45.72 -12.25
N VAL A 26 20.09 -45.88 -10.99
CA VAL A 26 19.88 -47.14 -10.23
C VAL A 26 18.85 -46.83 -9.11
N MET A 27 17.56 -47.20 -9.22
CA MET A 27 16.86 -48.45 -8.84
C MET A 27 16.95 -48.89 -7.37
N GLY A 28 15.77 -49.06 -6.75
CA GLY A 28 15.55 -49.57 -5.40
C GLY A 28 14.09 -49.48 -4.95
N THR A 29 13.21 -50.25 -5.58
CA THR A 29 11.85 -50.64 -5.11
C THR A 29 12.02 -51.74 -4.05
N ILE A 30 11.28 -51.84 -2.93
CA ILE A 30 9.92 -52.37 -2.62
C ILE A 30 9.88 -52.38 -1.06
N ALA A 31 8.78 -52.45 -0.29
CA ALA A 31 7.50 -53.12 -0.45
C ALA A 31 6.46 -52.51 0.52
N GLU A 32 5.21 -52.76 0.17
CA GLU A 32 3.94 -52.48 0.82
C GLU A 32 3.52 -53.71 1.63
N GLU A 33 2.88 -53.54 2.79
CA GLU A 33 1.80 -54.44 3.25
C GLU A 33 1.05 -53.91 4.46
N ALA A 34 -0.22 -54.26 4.53
CA ALA A 34 -1.26 -53.72 5.38
C ALA A 34 -1.83 -54.79 6.35
N HIS A 35 -2.72 -54.32 7.23
CA HIS A 35 -3.76 -55.05 7.97
C HIS A 35 -3.37 -55.90 9.21
N ALA A 36 -3.89 -55.50 10.38
CA ALA A 36 -5.07 -56.10 11.03
C ALA A 36 -5.07 -55.91 12.56
N ALA A 37 -6.24 -55.58 13.14
CA ALA A 37 -6.54 -55.69 14.56
C ALA A 37 -6.92 -57.15 14.94
N PRO A 38 -6.96 -57.50 16.24
CA PRO A 38 -8.29 -57.68 16.85
C PRO A 38 -8.42 -57.24 18.34
N THR A 39 -9.62 -57.49 18.84
CA THR A 39 -10.45 -56.99 19.96
C THR A 39 -10.23 -57.59 21.37
N GLY A 40 -10.68 -56.89 22.44
CA GLY A 40 -11.35 -57.53 23.60
C GLY A 40 -10.94 -57.13 25.05
N THR A 41 -11.84 -56.43 25.76
CA THR A 41 -11.93 -55.94 27.18
C THR A 41 -12.29 -57.07 28.21
N PRO A 42 -12.63 -56.88 29.54
CA PRO A 42 -12.57 -55.74 30.51
C PRO A 42 -12.15 -56.07 31.99
N GLY A 43 -12.01 -55.05 32.85
CA GLY A 43 -11.97 -55.23 34.32
C GLY A 43 -11.65 -53.96 35.12
N ALA A 44 -12.54 -53.57 36.02
CA ALA A 44 -12.62 -52.27 36.70
C ALA A 44 -11.75 -52.12 37.95
N HIS A 45 -11.39 -50.87 38.31
CA HIS A 45 -11.48 -50.33 39.67
C HIS A 45 -11.47 -48.78 39.62
N ALA A 46 -12.42 -48.18 40.33
CA ALA A 46 -12.65 -46.75 40.42
C ALA A 46 -11.79 -46.10 41.49
N GLU A 47 -11.23 -44.89 41.26
CA GLU A 47 -11.23 -43.84 42.28
C GLU A 47 -10.83 -42.44 41.75
N LYS A 48 -11.70 -41.47 42.08
CA LYS A 48 -11.50 -40.01 42.21
C LYS A 48 -11.09 -39.16 40.99
N ALA A 49 -12.03 -38.28 40.64
CA ALA A 49 -11.86 -37.12 39.78
C ALA A 49 -10.81 -36.13 40.33
N PRO A 50 -9.83 -35.68 39.54
CA PRO A 50 -9.06 -34.49 39.84
C PRO A 50 -9.64 -33.29 39.08
N THR A 51 -9.96 -32.27 39.86
CA THR A 51 -10.32 -30.90 39.50
C THR A 51 -9.51 -30.41 38.30
N GLN A 52 -10.18 -30.16 37.16
CA GLN A 52 -9.55 -29.46 36.04
C GLN A 52 -9.29 -28.01 36.44
N GLN A 53 -8.12 -27.76 37.02
CA GLN A 53 -7.48 -26.46 36.95
C GLN A 53 -7.34 -26.09 35.47
N THR A 54 -8.15 -25.16 35.01
CA THR A 54 -7.99 -24.50 33.73
C THR A 54 -6.64 -23.78 33.74
N LYS A 55 -5.59 -24.48 33.30
CA LYS A 55 -4.32 -23.86 32.94
C LYS A 55 -4.61 -22.88 31.82
N LYS A 56 -4.74 -21.61 32.20
CA LYS A 56 -4.76 -20.46 31.30
C LYS A 56 -3.63 -20.65 30.30
N ALA A 57 -3.97 -20.85 29.03
CA ALA A 57 -2.99 -20.97 27.97
C ALA A 57 -2.01 -19.79 28.05
N PRO A 58 -0.69 -20.01 28.02
CA PRO A 58 0.26 -18.92 28.08
C PRO A 58 -0.02 -18.00 26.90
N THR A 59 -0.37 -16.75 27.19
CA THR A 59 -0.40 -15.69 26.19
C THR A 59 0.97 -15.67 25.54
N LYS A 60 1.06 -16.15 24.29
CA LYS A 60 2.23 -15.96 23.44
C LYS A 60 2.47 -14.46 23.37
N GLN A 61 3.34 -13.94 24.24
CA GLN A 61 3.92 -12.62 24.10
C GLN A 61 4.51 -12.57 22.69
N ALA A 62 3.95 -11.69 21.86
CA ALA A 62 4.46 -11.43 20.53
C ALA A 62 5.95 -11.10 20.66
N LYS A 63 6.80 -11.88 19.97
CA LYS A 63 8.25 -11.68 19.94
C LYS A 63 8.53 -10.20 19.66
N ARG A 64 9.18 -9.54 20.62
CA ARG A 64 9.55 -8.12 20.56
C ARG A 64 10.35 -7.91 19.26
N ALA A 65 9.83 -7.04 18.39
CA ALA A 65 10.32 -6.91 17.03
C ALA A 65 11.81 -6.49 16.99
N THR A 66 12.51 -7.02 15.99
CA THR A 66 13.93 -6.83 15.71
C THR A 66 14.31 -5.35 15.64
N PRO A 67 15.52 -4.95 16.10
CA PRO A 67 15.97 -3.57 15.98
C PRO A 67 16.13 -3.21 14.51
N TYR A 68 15.27 -2.32 14.00
CA TYR A 68 15.38 -1.79 12.66
C TYR A 68 16.51 -0.76 12.63
N THR A 69 17.35 -0.79 11.59
CA THR A 69 18.38 0.23 11.36
C THR A 69 18.07 1.02 10.09
N THR A 70 18.49 2.28 10.06
CA THR A 70 18.30 3.18 8.91
C THR A 70 19.53 4.03 8.68
N GLN A 71 19.65 4.63 7.49
CA GLN A 71 20.75 5.51 7.14
C GLN A 71 20.34 6.99 7.14
N PHE A 72 21.18 7.83 7.76
CA PHE A 72 21.06 9.27 7.73
C PHE A 72 22.27 9.90 7.01
N ALA A 73 22.00 10.94 6.24
CA ALA A 73 23.00 11.84 5.68
C ALA A 73 23.28 12.93 6.72
N GLN A 74 24.41 12.83 7.41
CA GLN A 74 24.90 13.88 8.30
C GLN A 74 25.76 14.85 7.49
N SER A 75 25.39 16.12 7.43
CA SER A 75 26.16 17.12 6.68
C SER A 75 27.50 17.38 7.36
N ARG A 76 28.57 17.48 6.57
CA ARG A 76 29.90 17.93 7.04
C ARG A 76 30.15 19.42 6.79
N ALA A 77 29.28 20.05 5.99
CA ALA A 77 29.42 21.43 5.55
C ALA A 77 28.05 22.11 5.47
N HIS A 78 28.04 23.42 5.19
CA HIS A 78 26.85 24.10 4.72
C HIS A 78 26.47 23.55 3.34
N LEU A 79 25.36 22.84 3.26
CA LEU A 79 24.99 22.07 2.07
C LEU A 79 23.60 22.47 1.57
N ASN A 80 23.52 22.81 0.28
CA ASN A 80 22.25 23.10 -0.36
C ASN A 80 21.47 21.81 -0.60
N VAL A 81 20.23 21.78 -0.15
CA VAL A 81 19.26 20.73 -0.46
C VAL A 81 18.51 21.12 -1.72
N ARG A 82 18.48 20.24 -2.72
CA ARG A 82 18.00 20.58 -4.07
C ARG A 82 16.85 19.68 -4.53
N SER A 83 16.09 20.17 -5.51
CA SER A 83 15.00 19.44 -6.16
C SER A 83 15.46 18.29 -7.05
N GLY A 84 16.74 18.28 -7.47
CA GLY A 84 17.29 17.23 -8.33
C GLY A 84 18.80 17.07 -8.20
N ARG A 85 19.33 16.15 -9.00
CA ARG A 85 20.68 15.60 -8.93
C ARG A 85 21.71 16.48 -9.64
N GLY A 86 21.91 17.69 -9.13
CA GLY A 86 22.82 18.64 -9.75
C GLY A 86 22.73 20.04 -9.16
N THR A 87 23.74 20.85 -9.41
CA THR A 87 23.78 22.25 -8.97
C THR A 87 22.84 23.16 -9.75
N ALA A 88 22.42 22.76 -10.96
CA ALA A 88 21.44 23.48 -11.79
C ALA A 88 20.00 23.40 -11.22
N TYR A 89 19.70 22.43 -10.36
CA TYR A 89 18.36 22.24 -9.82
C TYR A 89 18.01 23.26 -8.73
N LYS A 90 16.73 23.64 -8.66
CA LYS A 90 16.18 24.56 -7.65
C LYS A 90 16.59 24.14 -6.24
N ARG A 91 17.06 25.11 -5.45
CA ARG A 91 17.37 24.96 -4.03
C ARG A 91 16.08 24.97 -3.21
N HIS A 92 15.88 23.91 -2.43
CA HIS A 92 14.81 23.79 -1.44
C HIS A 92 15.20 24.37 -0.08
N GLY A 93 16.49 24.40 0.23
CA GLY A 93 17.00 25.03 1.44
C GLY A 93 18.48 24.78 1.66
N LEU A 94 18.96 25.14 2.84
CA LEU A 94 20.33 24.97 3.30
C LEU A 94 20.30 24.14 4.59
N ILE A 95 21.23 23.19 4.72
CA ILE A 95 21.51 22.47 5.97
C ILE A 95 22.91 22.81 6.45
N HIS A 96 23.12 22.77 7.76
CA HIS A 96 24.36 23.13 8.43
C HIS A 96 25.20 21.89 8.78
N PRO A 97 26.51 22.04 9.03
CA PRO A 97 27.32 20.94 9.54
C PRO A 97 26.68 20.29 10.77
N GLY A 98 26.63 18.96 10.81
CA GLY A 98 25.99 18.20 11.88
C GLY A 98 24.51 17.89 11.65
N ASP A 99 23.81 18.65 10.79
CA ASP A 99 22.41 18.38 10.46
C ASP A 99 22.26 17.01 9.81
N ARG A 100 21.18 16.31 10.16
CA ARG A 100 20.91 14.95 9.68
C ARG A 100 19.63 14.91 8.88
N LEU A 101 19.72 14.42 7.65
CA LEU A 101 18.57 14.13 6.81
C LEU A 101 18.44 12.62 6.60
N LEU A 102 17.21 12.13 6.63
CA LEU A 102 16.92 10.72 6.35
C LEU A 102 17.27 10.41 4.89
N ILE A 103 18.05 9.37 4.65
CA ILE A 103 18.30 8.85 3.30
C ILE A 103 17.09 8.00 2.88
N VAL A 104 16.51 8.33 1.73
CA VAL A 104 15.28 7.68 1.23
C VAL A 104 15.53 6.84 -0.03
N GLY A 105 16.79 6.58 -0.37
CA GLY A 105 17.13 5.80 -1.56
C GLY A 105 18.63 5.63 -1.74
N LYS A 106 19.02 4.98 -2.83
CA LYS A 106 20.41 4.79 -3.20
C LYS A 106 20.99 6.06 -3.81
N ASP A 107 22.31 6.21 -3.71
CA ASP A 107 23.00 7.31 -4.37
C ASP A 107 22.87 7.18 -5.89
N VAL A 108 22.74 8.32 -6.55
CA VAL A 108 22.67 8.42 -8.01
C VAL A 108 23.60 9.53 -8.45
N GLN A 109 24.63 9.19 -9.22
CA GLN A 109 25.58 10.16 -9.82
C GLN A 109 26.20 11.14 -8.80
N GLY A 110 26.59 10.64 -7.63
CA GLY A 110 27.19 11.48 -6.57
C GLY A 110 26.19 12.35 -5.79
N TRP A 111 24.89 12.09 -5.94
CA TRP A 111 23.82 12.71 -5.16
C TRP A 111 23.06 11.67 -4.36
N THR A 112 22.79 11.98 -3.09
CA THR A 112 22.03 11.13 -2.18
C THR A 112 20.61 11.68 -2.05
N PRO A 113 19.57 10.87 -2.30
CA PRO A 113 18.19 11.27 -2.10
C PRO A 113 17.87 11.27 -0.61
N VAL A 114 17.34 12.39 -0.13
CA VAL A 114 17.02 12.64 1.27
C VAL A 114 15.60 13.16 1.43
N ASN A 115 14.99 12.88 2.58
CA ASN A 115 13.76 13.56 2.97
C ASN A 115 14.09 14.97 3.48
N TYR A 116 13.56 15.99 2.82
CA TYR A 116 13.62 17.37 3.28
C TYR A 116 12.23 17.99 3.26
N ARG A 117 11.72 18.35 4.44
CA ARG A 117 10.38 18.94 4.63
C ARG A 117 9.26 18.15 3.92
N GLY A 118 9.33 16.83 3.98
CA GLY A 118 8.36 15.92 3.36
C GLY A 118 8.54 15.71 1.85
N LYS A 119 9.54 16.33 1.22
CA LYS A 119 9.85 16.13 -0.21
C LYS A 119 11.11 15.30 -0.36
N THR A 120 11.11 14.40 -1.33
CA THR A 120 12.35 13.78 -1.81
C THR A 120 13.19 14.86 -2.46
N SER A 121 14.33 15.15 -1.85
CA SER A 121 15.29 16.15 -2.29
C SER A 121 16.66 15.50 -2.40
N TRP A 122 17.64 16.23 -2.90
CA TRP A 122 18.96 15.71 -3.20
C TRP A 122 20.04 16.56 -2.55
N VAL A 123 21.03 15.88 -1.99
CA VAL A 123 22.24 16.49 -1.43
C VAL A 123 23.45 15.82 -2.05
N ALA A 124 24.54 16.56 -2.24
CA ALA A 124 25.75 16.01 -2.84
C ALA A 124 26.44 15.05 -1.85
N THR A 125 26.63 13.80 -2.28
CA THR A 125 27.14 12.69 -1.44
C THR A 125 28.52 13.01 -0.86
N ARG A 126 29.35 13.74 -1.60
CA ARG A 126 30.72 14.11 -1.19
C ARG A 126 30.80 15.02 0.05
N TYR A 127 29.68 15.60 0.50
CA TYR A 127 29.63 16.52 1.65
C TYR A 127 28.87 15.96 2.85
N ILE A 128 28.49 14.68 2.80
CA ILE A 128 27.78 14.02 3.89
C ILE A 128 28.59 12.83 4.43
N ASN A 129 28.28 12.44 5.65
CA ASN A 129 28.61 11.14 6.23
C ASN A 129 27.33 10.31 6.32
N LYS A 130 27.41 9.03 5.94
CA LYS A 130 26.28 8.11 6.10
C LYS A 130 26.35 7.44 7.46
N VAL A 131 25.37 7.69 8.30
CA VAL A 131 25.31 7.15 9.66
C VAL A 131 24.15 6.18 9.74
N THR A 132 24.46 4.92 10.06
CA THR A 132 23.44 3.90 10.32
C THR A 132 23.06 3.94 11.80
N ARG A 133 21.79 4.07 12.13
CA ARG A 133 21.32 4.06 13.54
C ARG A 133 20.15 3.12 13.75
N PRO A 134 20.06 2.46 14.93
CA PRO A 134 18.85 1.76 15.33
C PRO A 134 17.71 2.76 15.48
N VAL A 135 16.53 2.39 15.02
CA VAL A 135 15.31 3.18 15.11
C VAL A 135 14.26 2.40 15.87
N GLY A 136 13.67 3.06 16.86
CA GLY A 136 12.60 2.49 17.67
C GLY A 136 11.33 2.25 16.84
N ILE A 137 10.52 1.30 17.29
CA ILE A 137 9.20 1.05 16.72
C ILE A 137 8.21 2.02 17.36
N PHE A 138 7.53 2.79 16.52
CA PHE A 138 6.54 3.75 16.97
C PHE A 138 5.14 3.12 17.08
N ALA A 139 4.75 2.35 16.06
CA ALA A 139 3.50 1.59 16.05
C ALA A 139 3.60 0.37 15.12
N GLN A 140 2.95 -0.73 15.49
CA GLN A 140 2.96 -1.98 14.74
C GLN A 140 1.62 -2.72 14.86
N ARG A 141 1.47 -3.81 14.09
CA ARG A 141 0.26 -4.65 14.14
C ARG A 141 -0.03 -5.13 15.57
N GLY A 142 -1.29 -4.97 15.98
CA GLY A 142 -1.77 -5.29 17.33
C GLY A 142 -1.85 -4.08 18.27
N ASP A 143 -1.18 -2.95 17.94
CA ASP A 143 -1.24 -1.77 18.78
C ASP A 143 -2.59 -1.06 18.69
N HIS A 144 -3.17 -0.71 19.83
CA HIS A 144 -4.36 0.13 19.93
C HIS A 144 -4.14 1.22 20.97
N ASN A 145 -3.55 2.34 20.55
CA ASN A 145 -3.19 3.44 21.43
C ASN A 145 -3.10 4.76 20.65
N ALA A 146 -2.77 5.85 21.35
CA ALA A 146 -2.62 7.18 20.76
C ALA A 146 -1.57 7.23 19.63
N ARG A 147 -0.54 6.36 19.67
CA ARG A 147 0.48 6.28 18.62
C ARG A 147 -0.11 5.72 17.34
N THR A 148 -0.86 4.62 17.42
CA THR A 148 -1.61 4.05 16.27
C THR A 148 -2.53 5.09 15.66
N LYS A 149 -3.32 5.79 16.49
CA LYS A 149 -4.25 6.84 16.00
C LYS A 149 -3.51 7.97 15.28
N ALA A 150 -2.34 8.39 15.78
CA ALA A 150 -1.52 9.41 15.14
C ALA A 150 -1.01 8.96 13.77
N VAL A 151 -0.52 7.72 13.65
CA VAL A 151 -0.09 7.12 12.38
C VAL A 151 -1.24 7.10 11.37
N GLN A 152 -2.39 6.57 11.78
CA GLN A 152 -3.58 6.50 10.91
C GLN A 152 -4.05 7.87 10.46
N ARG A 153 -4.04 8.87 11.36
CA ARG A 153 -4.39 10.26 11.02
C ARG A 153 -3.43 10.85 10.00
N ASP A 154 -2.12 10.67 10.18
CA ASP A 154 -1.13 11.19 9.23
C ASP A 154 -1.19 10.46 7.88
N LEU A 155 -1.38 9.15 7.88
CA LEU A 155 -1.65 8.38 6.65
C LEU A 155 -2.94 8.86 5.97
N SER A 156 -3.95 9.21 6.77
CA SER A 156 -5.22 9.69 6.24
C SER A 156 -5.13 11.07 5.62
N THR A 157 -4.42 11.99 6.28
CA THR A 157 -4.05 13.29 5.68
C THR A 157 -3.34 13.08 4.36
N LEU A 158 -2.43 12.13 4.26
CA LEU A 158 -1.73 11.81 3.02
C LEU A 158 -2.52 10.94 2.03
N SER A 159 -3.78 10.65 2.32
CA SER A 159 -4.69 9.83 1.49
C SER A 159 -4.26 8.36 1.32
N TYR A 160 -3.35 7.87 2.16
CA TYR A 160 -2.97 6.45 2.28
C TYR A 160 -3.91 5.66 3.20
N PHE A 161 -4.80 6.33 3.94
CA PHE A 161 -5.72 5.66 4.86
C PHE A 161 -7.07 6.39 4.93
N PRO A 162 -8.22 5.70 4.94
CA PRO A 162 -9.50 6.39 4.98
C PRO A 162 -9.75 7.00 6.38
N GLY A 163 -10.16 8.26 6.44
CA GLY A 163 -10.32 9.00 7.71
C GLY A 163 -11.31 8.34 8.68
N LYS A 164 -12.37 7.71 8.16
CA LYS A 164 -13.37 7.00 8.96
C LYS A 164 -12.84 5.76 9.71
N TRP A 165 -11.62 5.32 9.42
CA TRP A 165 -10.97 4.14 10.04
C TRP A 165 -9.94 4.56 11.09
N VAL A 166 -9.72 5.87 11.27
CA VAL A 166 -8.77 6.39 12.27
C VAL A 166 -9.30 6.10 13.66
N GLY A 167 -8.45 5.47 14.48
CA GLY A 167 -8.80 5.03 15.83
C GLY A 167 -9.08 3.53 15.93
N LEU A 168 -9.22 2.80 14.82
CA LEU A 168 -9.25 1.35 14.84
C LEU A 168 -7.89 0.77 15.27
N PRO A 169 -7.84 -0.45 15.82
CA PRO A 169 -6.57 -1.14 16.08
C PRO A 169 -5.66 -1.16 14.85
N TYR A 170 -4.35 -1.21 15.10
CA TYR A 170 -3.37 -1.36 14.04
C TYR A 170 -3.50 -2.77 13.43
N GLY A 171 -4.38 -2.90 12.44
CA GLY A 171 -4.68 -4.15 11.75
C GLY A 171 -4.06 -4.25 10.36
N PRO A 172 -4.55 -5.18 9.53
CA PRO A 172 -4.13 -5.34 8.14
C PRO A 172 -4.27 -4.06 7.31
N SER A 173 -5.38 -3.31 7.45
CA SER A 173 -5.59 -2.06 6.71
C SER A 173 -4.50 -1.02 7.00
N THR A 174 -4.16 -0.80 8.28
CA THR A 174 -3.08 0.11 8.69
C THR A 174 -1.72 -0.43 8.24
N THR A 175 -1.49 -1.75 8.34
CA THR A 175 -0.27 -2.40 7.86
C THR A 175 -0.05 -2.14 6.36
N ASN A 176 -1.09 -2.34 5.55
CA ASN A 176 -1.03 -2.15 4.11
C ASN A 176 -0.85 -0.67 3.77
N ALA A 177 -1.57 0.23 4.44
CA ALA A 177 -1.37 1.67 4.28
C ALA A 177 0.09 2.09 4.57
N VAL A 178 0.70 1.53 5.62
CA VAL A 178 2.12 1.78 5.95
C VAL A 178 3.06 1.18 4.91
N LYS A 179 2.82 -0.06 4.43
CA LYS A 179 3.61 -0.65 3.34
C LYS A 179 3.55 0.17 2.06
N VAL A 180 2.36 0.64 1.68
CA VAL A 180 2.16 1.49 0.49
C VAL A 180 2.89 2.81 0.66
N PHE A 181 2.78 3.44 1.83
CA PHE A 181 3.54 4.65 2.16
C PHE A 181 5.05 4.39 2.11
N GLN A 182 5.53 3.29 2.67
CA GLN A 182 6.95 2.91 2.65
C GLN A 182 7.43 2.70 1.22
N LYS A 183 6.69 1.95 0.40
CA LYS A 183 6.97 1.73 -1.03
C LYS A 183 7.08 3.05 -1.79
N ALA A 184 6.09 3.95 -1.62
CA ALA A 184 6.05 5.25 -2.28
C ALA A 184 7.23 6.16 -1.91
N ASN A 185 7.90 5.87 -0.79
CA ASN A 185 9.04 6.63 -0.29
C ASN A 185 10.35 5.82 -0.29
N ALA A 186 10.40 4.73 -1.06
CA ALA A 186 11.57 3.86 -1.19
C ALA A 186 12.14 3.36 0.16
N LEU A 187 11.25 3.18 1.15
CA LEU A 187 11.53 2.50 2.40
C LEU A 187 11.21 1.01 2.28
N LYS A 188 11.81 0.19 3.15
CA LYS A 188 11.47 -1.25 3.25
C LYS A 188 10.00 -1.39 3.68
N GLN A 189 9.25 -2.21 2.97
CA GLN A 189 7.81 -2.43 3.18
C GLN A 189 7.54 -3.38 4.36
N THR A 190 7.94 -2.97 5.57
CA THR A 190 7.77 -3.76 6.79
C THR A 190 6.32 -3.75 7.29
N GLY A 191 5.55 -2.71 6.93
CA GLY A 191 4.22 -2.47 7.51
C GLY A 191 4.24 -2.06 8.98
N VAL A 192 5.45 -1.91 9.56
CA VAL A 192 5.71 -1.39 10.89
C VAL A 192 6.07 0.07 10.76
N THR A 193 5.45 0.91 11.58
CA THR A 193 5.84 2.32 11.68
C THR A 193 7.02 2.44 12.61
N ASP A 194 8.24 2.33 12.07
CA ASP A 194 9.47 2.68 12.78
C ASP A 194 9.65 4.21 12.87
N ALA A 195 10.64 4.68 13.64
CA ALA A 195 10.88 6.11 13.83
C ALA A 195 11.15 6.86 12.51
N VAL A 196 11.69 6.16 11.50
CA VAL A 196 11.95 6.69 10.16
C VAL A 196 10.65 6.91 9.40
N THR A 197 9.85 5.85 9.31
CA THR A 197 8.53 5.86 8.70
C THR A 197 7.69 6.93 9.37
N MET A 198 7.70 7.01 10.71
CA MET A 198 6.97 8.02 11.47
C MET A 198 7.46 9.44 11.21
N SER A 199 8.78 9.66 11.19
CA SER A 199 9.37 10.97 10.91
C SER A 199 8.99 11.46 9.52
N LEU A 200 9.12 10.58 8.52
CA LEU A 200 8.75 10.88 7.14
C LEU A 200 7.25 11.15 7.02
N LEU A 201 6.42 10.28 7.60
CA LEU A 201 4.97 10.36 7.60
C LEU A 201 4.50 11.68 8.20
N ARG A 202 4.99 12.01 9.39
CA ARG A 202 4.68 13.26 10.09
C ARG A 202 5.12 14.47 9.29
N SER A 203 6.35 14.47 8.75
CA SER A 203 6.88 15.60 7.97
C SER A 203 6.10 15.86 6.68
N LYS A 204 5.62 14.80 6.01
CA LYS A 204 4.77 14.90 4.83
C LYS A 204 3.36 15.38 5.19
N ALA A 205 2.79 14.82 6.24
CA ALA A 205 1.45 15.17 6.68
C ALA A 205 1.39 16.63 7.18
N SER A 206 2.41 17.11 7.91
CA SER A 206 2.49 18.51 8.32
C SER A 206 2.63 19.45 7.13
N TYR A 207 3.48 19.12 6.14
CA TYR A 207 3.60 19.90 4.91
C TYR A 207 2.28 19.99 4.14
N LYS A 208 1.55 18.87 4.00
CA LYS A 208 0.24 18.86 3.33
C LYS A 208 -0.77 19.74 4.05
N ARG A 209 -0.86 19.66 5.38
CA ARG A 209 -1.75 20.51 6.19
C ARG A 209 -1.40 21.98 6.07
N ALA A 210 -0.11 22.33 6.08
CA ALA A 210 0.33 23.70 5.90
C ALA A 210 -0.07 24.26 4.53
N ALA A 211 0.13 23.47 3.46
CA ALA A 211 -0.27 23.86 2.12
C ALA A 211 -1.80 24.00 1.96
N GLU A 212 -2.58 23.14 2.62
CA GLU A 212 -4.04 23.25 2.64
C GLU A 212 -4.53 24.47 3.42
N ALA A 213 -3.90 24.79 4.55
CA ALA A 213 -4.19 25.98 5.36
C ALA A 213 -3.88 27.27 4.59
N GLU A 214 -2.76 27.33 3.88
CA GLU A 214 -2.39 28.47 3.04
C GLU A 214 -3.42 28.71 1.93
N LYS A 215 -3.84 27.66 1.24
CA LYS A 215 -4.91 27.74 0.22
C LYS A 215 -6.24 28.21 0.81
N ALA A 216 -6.59 27.73 2.00
CA ALA A 216 -7.81 28.15 2.67
C ALA A 216 -7.75 29.64 3.08
N ALA A 217 -6.60 30.11 3.55
CA ALA A 217 -6.38 31.52 3.88
C ALA A 217 -6.48 32.42 2.64
N GLN A 218 -5.87 32.01 1.52
CA GLN A 218 -5.98 32.72 0.23
C GLN A 218 -7.43 32.78 -0.27
N LYS A 219 -8.20 31.68 -0.17
CA LYS A 219 -9.62 31.67 -0.52
C LYS A 219 -10.45 32.59 0.37
N LYS A 220 -10.14 32.66 1.67
CA LYS A 220 -10.82 33.56 2.62
C LYS A 220 -10.50 35.03 2.35
N ALA A 221 -9.28 35.35 1.92
CA ALA A 221 -8.87 36.69 1.53
C ALA A 221 -9.45 37.15 0.16
N ALA A 222 -9.92 36.21 -0.66
CA ALA A 222 -10.47 36.48 -2.00
C ALA A 222 -12.02 36.48 -2.06
N ALA A 223 -12.72 36.33 -0.93
CA ALA A 223 -14.18 36.41 -0.89
C ALA A 223 -14.63 37.88 -0.70
N PRO A 224 -15.59 38.40 -1.50
CA PRO A 224 -16.14 39.74 -1.28
C PRO A 224 -16.90 39.79 0.06
N GLU A 225 -16.84 40.94 0.74
CA GLU A 225 -17.53 41.20 2.00
C GLU A 225 -19.04 40.88 1.91
N PRO A 226 -19.62 40.11 2.84
CA PRO A 226 -21.05 39.82 2.81
C PRO A 226 -21.82 41.04 3.34
N THR A 227 -22.58 41.68 2.45
CA THR A 227 -23.62 42.65 2.83
C THR A 227 -24.64 41.94 3.71
N GLN A 228 -24.80 42.40 4.95
CA GLN A 228 -25.78 41.86 5.89
C GLN A 228 -27.19 42.08 5.33
N ARG A 229 -27.99 41.02 5.24
CA ARG A 229 -29.44 41.15 5.14
C ARG A 229 -30.14 40.03 5.91
N HIS A 230 -31.21 40.45 6.56
CA HIS A 230 -31.85 39.89 7.73
C HIS A 230 -32.49 38.50 7.56
N SER A 231 -32.57 37.86 8.71
CA SER A 231 -33.49 36.80 9.15
C SER A 231 -34.85 36.75 8.45
N GLU A 232 -35.29 35.54 8.11
CA GLU A 232 -36.61 35.08 8.56
C GLU A 232 -36.69 33.55 8.58
N GLU A 233 -37.24 33.08 9.69
CA GLU A 233 -37.52 31.71 10.06
C GLU A 233 -38.91 31.34 9.56
N SER A 234 -39.06 30.18 8.91
CA SER A 234 -40.34 29.48 8.96
C SER A 234 -40.23 28.00 8.65
N SER A 235 -40.63 27.23 9.65
CA SER A 235 -41.12 25.85 9.59
C SER A 235 -42.10 25.58 8.44
N ARG A 236 -42.10 24.36 7.88
CA ARG A 236 -43.25 23.42 7.80
C ARG A 236 -42.95 22.16 6.97
N THR A 237 -43.13 21.02 7.63
CA THR A 237 -43.79 19.76 7.24
C THR A 237 -44.13 19.44 5.76
N SER A 238 -43.69 18.24 5.36
CA SER A 238 -44.41 17.15 4.63
C SER A 238 -45.17 17.46 3.33
N ARG A 239 -44.91 16.73 2.23
CA ARG A 239 -45.56 15.45 1.83
C ARG A 239 -45.18 15.08 0.36
N SER A 240 -45.44 13.81 0.03
CA SER A 240 -45.40 13.06 -1.26
C SER A 240 -45.78 13.85 -2.52
N SER A 241 -45.56 13.45 -3.77
CA SER A 241 -45.27 12.20 -4.52
C SER A 241 -44.96 12.70 -5.95
N GLU A 242 -44.21 12.01 -6.81
CA GLU A 242 -44.81 11.16 -7.85
C GLU A 242 -43.74 10.42 -8.66
N ARG A 243 -44.11 9.21 -9.05
CA ARG A 243 -43.39 8.31 -9.95
C ARG A 243 -43.74 8.70 -11.39
N SER A 244 -42.76 8.67 -12.28
CA SER A 244 -43.00 8.44 -13.71
C SER A 244 -42.28 7.16 -14.12
N ASP A 245 -43.10 6.17 -14.45
CA ASP A 245 -42.75 4.84 -14.95
C ASP A 245 -42.38 4.92 -16.44
N ARG A 246 -41.23 4.36 -16.83
CA ARG A 246 -40.99 3.79 -18.17
C ARG A 246 -40.03 2.60 -18.02
N SER A 247 -40.55 1.44 -18.42
CA SER A 247 -39.94 0.12 -18.31
C SER A 247 -39.34 -0.37 -19.64
N ALA A 248 -38.45 -1.35 -19.49
CA ALA A 248 -37.95 -2.38 -20.42
C ALA A 248 -36.71 -2.04 -21.27
N ALA A 249 -35.64 -2.83 -21.32
CA ALA A 249 -35.22 -4.03 -20.60
C ALA A 249 -33.73 -4.27 -20.93
N ASP A 250 -32.86 -4.50 -19.94
CA ASP A 250 -31.91 -5.64 -19.95
C ASP A 250 -31.20 -5.79 -18.59
N VAL A 251 -31.13 -7.04 -18.12
CA VAL A 251 -30.48 -7.58 -16.90
C VAL A 251 -30.29 -6.64 -15.69
N SER A 252 -31.20 -6.84 -14.73
CA SER A 252 -31.15 -6.32 -13.37
C SER A 252 -29.81 -6.64 -12.67
N THR A 253 -28.94 -5.63 -12.57
CA THR A 253 -27.76 -5.66 -11.70
C THR A 253 -28.01 -4.65 -10.58
N SER A 254 -28.47 -5.15 -9.43
CA SER A 254 -28.70 -4.34 -8.23
C SER A 254 -27.41 -3.69 -7.73
N GLY A 255 -27.23 -2.42 -8.08
CA GLY A 255 -26.84 -1.36 -7.17
C GLY A 255 -25.34 -1.22 -6.87
N VAL A 256 -24.81 -0.05 -7.24
CA VAL A 256 -23.45 0.48 -7.04
C VAL A 256 -22.46 0.10 -8.14
N ALA A 257 -22.40 0.97 -9.16
CA ALA A 257 -21.40 1.01 -10.21
C ALA A 257 -20.56 2.30 -10.15
N GLY A 258 -19.36 2.29 -10.74
CA GLY A 258 -18.47 3.45 -10.79
C GLY A 258 -17.32 3.28 -11.76
N SER A 259 -16.37 4.21 -11.75
CA SER A 259 -15.16 4.13 -12.58
C SER A 259 -13.93 4.71 -11.91
N CYS A 260 -12.76 4.17 -12.23
CA CYS A 260 -11.48 4.62 -11.69
C CYS A 260 -10.29 4.00 -12.42
N GLY A 261 -9.07 4.39 -12.03
CA GLY A 261 -7.89 3.58 -12.30
C GLY A 261 -7.90 2.27 -11.50
N ALA A 262 -7.75 1.14 -12.17
CA ALA A 262 -7.42 -0.13 -11.55
C ALA A 262 -5.94 -0.47 -11.78
N SER A 263 -5.27 -1.03 -10.78
CA SER A 263 -3.92 -1.59 -10.95
C SER A 263 -3.87 -3.03 -10.50
N PHE A 264 -2.67 -3.60 -10.39
CA PHE A 264 -2.46 -4.91 -9.76
C PHE A 264 -1.50 -4.82 -8.58
N TYR A 265 -1.59 -5.80 -7.68
CA TYR A 265 -0.76 -5.85 -6.48
C TYR A 265 -0.21 -7.24 -6.22
N THR A 266 0.83 -7.28 -5.42
CA THR A 266 1.43 -8.50 -4.89
C THR A 266 1.60 -8.29 -3.40
N ASP A 267 1.04 -9.17 -2.59
CA ASP A 267 1.20 -9.12 -1.14
C ASP A 267 1.39 -10.54 -0.58
N SER A 268 1.69 -10.67 0.71
CA SER A 268 1.75 -11.98 1.36
C SER A 268 0.43 -12.39 2.02
N GLN A 269 -0.44 -11.41 2.32
CA GLN A 269 -1.71 -11.63 3.03
C GLN A 269 -2.68 -10.48 2.78
N THR A 270 -3.98 -10.80 2.77
CA THR A 270 -5.05 -9.84 2.49
C THR A 270 -5.69 -9.30 3.78
N ALA A 271 -6.45 -8.22 3.66
CA ALA A 271 -7.18 -7.62 4.78
C ALA A 271 -8.37 -8.46 5.28
N SER A 272 -8.88 -9.43 4.50
CA SER A 272 -9.86 -10.41 4.99
C SER A 272 -9.23 -11.46 5.91
N GLY A 273 -7.89 -11.60 5.91
CA GLY A 273 -7.16 -12.64 6.61
C GLY A 273 -6.77 -13.83 5.71
N GLU A 274 -7.37 -13.96 4.53
CA GLU A 274 -7.01 -14.96 3.54
C GLU A 274 -5.56 -14.76 3.06
N PRO A 275 -4.77 -15.83 2.84
CA PRO A 275 -3.49 -15.74 2.15
C PRO A 275 -3.65 -15.08 0.77
N PHE A 276 -2.70 -14.23 0.39
CA PHE A 276 -2.73 -13.67 -0.95
C PHE A 276 -2.38 -14.76 -1.98
N SER A 277 -3.13 -14.78 -3.09
CA SER A 277 -2.83 -15.63 -4.25
C SER A 277 -2.78 -14.76 -5.50
N SER A 278 -1.68 -14.81 -6.23
CA SER A 278 -1.52 -14.08 -7.49
C SER A 278 -2.40 -14.62 -8.61
N SER A 279 -2.86 -15.87 -8.50
CA SER A 279 -3.70 -16.56 -9.48
C SER A 279 -5.20 -16.45 -9.21
N ALA A 280 -5.61 -15.95 -8.03
CA ALA A 280 -7.02 -15.87 -7.66
C ALA A 280 -7.76 -14.73 -8.37
N MET A 281 -9.06 -14.88 -8.62
CA MET A 281 -9.91 -13.81 -9.17
C MET A 281 -10.44 -12.89 -8.05
N THR A 282 -9.53 -12.16 -7.42
CA THR A 282 -9.84 -11.28 -6.28
C THR A 282 -9.30 -9.87 -6.47
N ALA A 283 -9.78 -8.94 -5.64
CA ALA A 283 -9.34 -7.56 -5.66
C ALA A 283 -9.40 -6.88 -4.29
N ALA A 284 -8.61 -5.81 -4.15
CA ALA A 284 -8.70 -4.86 -3.06
C ALA A 284 -9.66 -3.72 -3.40
N SER A 285 -10.51 -3.33 -2.44
CA SER A 285 -11.37 -2.14 -2.55
C SER A 285 -11.30 -1.25 -1.31
N LYS A 286 -11.44 0.07 -1.51
CA LYS A 286 -11.51 1.08 -0.43
C LYS A 286 -12.79 0.94 0.40
N THR A 287 -13.88 0.49 -0.21
CA THR A 287 -15.25 0.68 0.33
C THR A 287 -16.11 -0.56 0.33
N TYR A 288 -15.94 -1.48 -0.62
CA TYR A 288 -16.81 -2.66 -0.69
C TYR A 288 -16.51 -3.67 0.41
N SER A 289 -17.56 -4.27 0.98
CA SER A 289 -17.45 -5.35 1.97
C SER A 289 -16.70 -6.55 1.40
N PHE A 290 -15.99 -7.29 2.27
CA PHE A 290 -15.37 -8.55 1.83
C PHE A 290 -16.45 -9.52 1.35
N GLY A 291 -16.13 -10.34 0.35
CA GLY A 291 -17.08 -11.22 -0.32
C GLY A 291 -17.87 -10.57 -1.46
N THR A 292 -17.91 -9.23 -1.54
CA THR A 292 -18.59 -8.53 -2.65
C THR A 292 -17.97 -8.96 -3.98
N ARG A 293 -18.79 -9.28 -4.98
CA ARG A 293 -18.34 -9.53 -6.34
C ARG A 293 -18.54 -8.30 -7.20
N LEU A 294 -17.51 -7.92 -7.96
CA LEU A 294 -17.57 -6.82 -8.92
C LEU A 294 -17.23 -7.35 -10.30
N LYS A 295 -18.01 -6.99 -11.31
CA LYS A 295 -17.58 -7.06 -12.70
C LYS A 295 -16.79 -5.79 -13.02
N VAL A 296 -15.57 -5.96 -13.51
CA VAL A 296 -14.63 -4.88 -13.82
C VAL A 296 -14.36 -4.89 -15.31
N THR A 297 -14.58 -3.77 -15.98
CA THR A 297 -14.48 -3.62 -17.43
C THR A 297 -13.46 -2.55 -17.77
N ASN A 298 -12.45 -2.89 -18.56
CA ASN A 298 -11.48 -1.92 -19.08
C ASN A 298 -12.12 -1.12 -20.23
N ARG A 299 -12.15 0.21 -20.07
CA ARG A 299 -12.77 1.13 -21.04
C ARG A 299 -12.03 1.20 -22.37
N ALA A 300 -10.73 0.94 -22.37
CA ALA A 300 -9.90 1.06 -23.57
C ALA A 300 -10.13 -0.09 -24.58
N ASN A 301 -10.52 -1.28 -24.10
CA ASN A 301 -10.62 -2.48 -24.93
C ASN A 301 -11.92 -3.28 -24.73
N GLY A 302 -12.81 -2.85 -23.84
CA GLY A 302 -14.08 -3.51 -23.55
C GLY A 302 -13.98 -4.85 -22.80
N ARG A 303 -12.77 -5.33 -22.49
CA ARG A 303 -12.58 -6.62 -21.80
C ARG A 303 -13.04 -6.50 -20.34
N SER A 304 -13.70 -7.54 -19.84
CA SER A 304 -14.20 -7.57 -18.48
C SER A 304 -13.86 -8.86 -17.73
N THR A 305 -13.87 -8.77 -16.41
CA THR A 305 -13.70 -9.93 -15.54
C THR A 305 -14.43 -9.73 -14.21
N VAL A 306 -14.83 -10.81 -13.55
CA VAL A 306 -15.48 -10.77 -12.24
C VAL A 306 -14.47 -11.09 -11.16
N VAL A 307 -14.42 -10.26 -10.12
CA VAL A 307 -13.53 -10.43 -8.97
C VAL A 307 -14.29 -10.38 -7.66
N ARG A 308 -13.83 -11.15 -6.67
CA ARG A 308 -14.31 -11.07 -5.29
C ARG A 308 -13.42 -10.13 -4.48
N ILE A 309 -14.02 -9.23 -3.71
CA ILE A 309 -13.30 -8.35 -2.80
C ILE A 309 -12.86 -9.16 -1.58
N ASN A 310 -11.55 -9.30 -1.38
CA ASN A 310 -10.97 -9.90 -0.17
C ASN A 310 -9.89 -9.02 0.47
N ASP A 311 -9.62 -7.85 -0.09
CA ASP A 311 -8.58 -6.96 0.43
C ASP A 311 -9.02 -5.49 0.47
N ARG A 312 -8.18 -4.64 1.06
CA ARG A 312 -8.43 -3.21 1.25
C ARG A 312 -7.35 -2.37 0.57
N GLY A 313 -7.78 -1.28 -0.07
CA GLY A 313 -6.96 -0.46 -0.95
C GLY A 313 -7.61 -0.35 -2.33
N PRO A 314 -6.94 0.17 -3.37
CA PRO A 314 -5.68 0.92 -3.36
C PRO A 314 -5.78 2.18 -2.52
N TYR A 315 -4.76 2.53 -1.75
CA TYR A 315 -4.73 3.81 -1.02
C TYR A 315 -3.90 4.87 -1.73
N VAL A 316 -4.19 5.05 -3.02
CA VAL A 316 -3.69 6.17 -3.81
C VAL A 316 -4.86 6.90 -4.43
N SER A 317 -4.68 8.20 -4.70
CA SER A 317 -5.69 9.00 -5.39
C SER A 317 -5.89 8.49 -6.81
N GLY A 318 -7.12 8.62 -7.35
CA GLY A 318 -7.46 8.21 -8.71
C GLY A 318 -7.63 6.69 -8.93
N ARG A 319 -7.19 5.84 -8.00
CA ARG A 319 -7.44 4.39 -8.06
C ARG A 319 -8.52 3.93 -7.10
N CYS A 320 -9.30 2.91 -7.48
CA CYS A 320 -10.34 2.35 -6.61
C CYS A 320 -10.32 0.83 -6.50
N LEU A 321 -9.61 0.13 -7.39
CA LEU A 321 -9.42 -1.31 -7.36
C LEU A 321 -7.95 -1.67 -7.60
N ASP A 322 -7.43 -2.60 -6.82
CA ASP A 322 -6.16 -3.28 -7.10
C ASP A 322 -6.52 -4.75 -7.29
N LEU A 323 -6.40 -5.24 -8.52
CA LEU A 323 -6.69 -6.61 -8.90
C LEU A 323 -5.50 -7.51 -8.58
N THR A 324 -5.71 -8.81 -8.43
CA THR A 324 -4.59 -9.76 -8.52
C THR A 324 -3.95 -9.70 -9.92
N PRO A 325 -2.70 -10.17 -10.08
CA PRO A 325 -2.07 -10.28 -11.39
C PRO A 325 -2.91 -11.08 -12.38
N ALA A 326 -3.49 -12.22 -11.97
CA ALA A 326 -4.37 -13.00 -12.83
C ALA A 326 -5.62 -12.25 -13.26
N ALA A 327 -6.31 -11.54 -12.36
CA ALA A 327 -7.49 -10.77 -12.72
C ALA A 327 -7.15 -9.56 -13.61
N PHE A 328 -6.04 -8.87 -13.35
CA PHE A 328 -5.61 -7.75 -14.18
C PHE A 328 -5.27 -8.20 -15.61
N ASN A 329 -4.60 -9.35 -15.75
CA ASN A 329 -4.27 -9.95 -17.05
C ASN A 329 -5.49 -10.25 -17.93
N GLN A 330 -6.67 -10.45 -17.32
CA GLN A 330 -7.90 -10.68 -18.09
C GLN A 330 -8.39 -9.42 -18.81
N ILE A 331 -8.10 -8.23 -18.27
CA ILE A 331 -8.62 -6.96 -18.78
C ILE A 331 -7.55 -6.04 -19.37
N SER A 332 -6.27 -6.22 -19.02
CA SER A 332 -5.15 -5.40 -19.52
C SER A 332 -3.81 -6.14 -19.41
N SER A 333 -2.82 -5.73 -20.22
CA SER A 333 -1.44 -6.19 -20.05
C SER A 333 -0.82 -5.58 -18.78
N PRO A 334 -0.04 -6.35 -17.98
CA PRO A 334 0.70 -5.81 -16.83
C PRO A 334 1.60 -4.63 -17.15
N SER A 335 2.10 -4.56 -18.40
CA SER A 335 2.95 -3.46 -18.86
C SER A 335 2.27 -2.10 -18.82
N ALA A 336 0.93 -2.05 -18.90
CA ALA A 336 0.16 -0.83 -18.76
C ALA A 336 0.23 -0.25 -17.34
N GLY A 337 0.44 -1.11 -16.33
CA GLY A 337 0.50 -0.75 -14.91
C GLY A 337 -0.84 -0.35 -14.29
N VAL A 338 -1.61 0.51 -14.96
CA VAL A 338 -2.94 0.99 -14.56
C VAL A 338 -3.87 0.97 -15.77
N ALA A 339 -5.11 0.54 -15.58
CA ALA A 339 -6.18 0.58 -16.59
C ALA A 339 -7.31 1.49 -16.12
N ASP A 340 -7.91 2.29 -17.01
CA ASP A 340 -9.16 3.00 -16.70
C ASP A 340 -10.32 2.02 -16.84
N VAL A 341 -11.04 1.78 -15.74
CA VAL A 341 -12.08 0.76 -15.67
C VAL A 341 -13.42 1.34 -15.22
N THR A 342 -14.50 0.75 -15.70
CA THR A 342 -15.79 0.75 -14.99
C THR A 342 -15.89 -0.50 -14.13
N TYR A 343 -16.68 -0.43 -13.06
CA TYR A 343 -17.02 -1.60 -12.26
C TYR A 343 -18.46 -1.53 -11.79
N GLU A 344 -19.08 -2.69 -11.61
CA GLU A 344 -20.45 -2.84 -11.13
C GLU A 344 -20.53 -4.03 -10.17
N LYS A 345 -21.28 -3.88 -9.08
CA LYS A 345 -21.55 -4.99 -8.17
C LYS A 345 -22.40 -6.03 -8.87
N VAL A 346 -22.00 -7.29 -8.83
CA VAL A 346 -22.78 -8.42 -9.35
C VAL A 346 -23.33 -9.25 -8.20
N SER A 347 -24.61 -9.62 -8.32
CA SER A 347 -25.37 -10.44 -7.37
C SER A 347 -24.82 -11.85 -7.30
#